data_AF-A0A369KBM6-F1
#
_entry.id   AF-A0A369KBM6-F1
#
_cell.length_a   1.000
_cell.length_b   1.000
_cell.length_c   1.000
_cell.angle_alpha   90.00
_cell.angle_beta   90.00
_cell.angle_gamma   90.00
#
_symmetry.space_group_name_H-M   'P 1'
#
loop_
_entity.id
_entity.type
_entity.pdbx_description
1 polymer ?
#
loop_
_entity_poly.entity_id
_entity_poly.type
_entity_poly.pdbx_seq_one_letter_code
_entity_poly.pdbx_strand_id
1 'polypeptide(L)'
;MNNISGLCADYADSNPDISGVGVRVSFYLQTFLLVLLVDRSWQDAPIALWTFIATSAGLTVAAICQREHLTLFQALQVSNLVWLANFGTFFALASYSRQKAASNGHKNSRRAFDYKVKFGAMTQTLLSMALTLYMWASAETFGNLSECAHLVRYMLFVIEVPAIQTGRIVGLVITTILTTLYILITLRELQSYRQSYLDTHRKVELLPTQTPSTPSTVAEPIIPPQPLPRLLLPSSATLNTPERRRQPGNPRWLTTSPSSPHTPRSHKGRPKRRRWSSDLDPMLVGIIICQVMVFTYFIVSTELLLKRNPSDDDSVAQWSFGQILALIVVIPSAFSLAGAISEHGVKRLSKRKKRLLAMKDVRSRKRKQDIEIV
;
A
#
# COMPACT_ATOMS: atom_id res chain seq x y z
N MET A 1 34.63 -29.58 -28.61
CA MET A 1 34.10 -28.23 -28.35
C MET A 1 32.71 -28.00 -28.98
N ASN A 2 32.35 -28.65 -30.09
CA ASN A 2 31.04 -28.42 -30.76
C ASN A 2 29.80 -28.91 -29.98
N ASN A 3 29.92 -29.87 -29.05
CA ASN A 3 28.77 -30.36 -28.28
C ASN A 3 28.35 -29.43 -27.12
N ILE A 4 29.27 -28.61 -26.60
CA ILE A 4 28.98 -27.69 -25.48
C ILE A 4 28.11 -26.52 -25.97
N SER A 5 28.35 -26.03 -27.19
CA SER A 5 27.56 -24.95 -27.77
C SER A 5 26.10 -25.33 -27.97
N GLY A 6 25.80 -26.60 -28.28
CA GLY A 6 24.41 -27.09 -28.39
C GLY A 6 23.74 -27.29 -27.04
N LEU A 7 24.46 -27.79 -26.03
CA LEU A 7 23.92 -27.98 -24.67
C LEU A 7 23.55 -26.64 -24.00
N CYS A 8 24.29 -25.58 -24.33
CA CYS A 8 24.05 -24.24 -23.83
C CYS A 8 23.17 -23.38 -24.74
N ALA A 9 22.50 -23.91 -25.76
CA ALA A 9 21.55 -23.13 -26.54
C ALA A 9 20.31 -22.73 -25.71
N ASP A 10 19.87 -23.63 -24.82
CA ASP A 10 18.61 -23.49 -24.08
C ASP A 10 18.76 -22.78 -22.72
N TYR A 11 19.94 -22.23 -22.38
CA TYR A 11 20.17 -21.58 -21.08
C TYR A 11 19.29 -20.32 -20.87
N ALA A 12 18.96 -19.65 -21.98
CA ALA A 12 18.12 -18.46 -22.02
C ALA A 12 16.63 -18.81 -22.20
N ASP A 13 16.30 -20.10 -22.38
CA ASP A 13 14.92 -20.52 -22.48
C ASP A 13 14.20 -20.20 -21.18
N SER A 14 13.02 -19.60 -21.31
CA SER A 14 12.35 -18.88 -20.24
C SER A 14 10.97 -19.46 -20.07
N ASN A 15 10.70 -20.05 -18.90
CA ASN A 15 9.36 -20.51 -18.57
C ASN A 15 8.37 -19.32 -18.64
N PRO A 16 7.41 -19.33 -19.58
CA PRO A 16 6.52 -18.20 -19.81
C PRO A 16 5.62 -17.91 -18.59
N ASP A 17 5.40 -18.87 -17.69
CA ASP A 17 4.60 -18.67 -16.48
C ASP A 17 5.36 -17.94 -15.35
N ILE A 18 6.69 -17.83 -15.44
CA ILE A 18 7.54 -17.23 -14.40
C ILE A 18 8.08 -15.89 -14.87
N SER A 19 8.70 -15.88 -16.04
CA SER A 19 9.44 -14.75 -16.61
C SER A 19 8.79 -14.15 -17.85
N GLY A 20 7.64 -14.71 -18.25
CA GLY A 20 6.94 -14.29 -19.45
C GLY A 20 6.39 -12.87 -19.39
N VAL A 21 6.10 -12.32 -20.56
CA VAL A 21 5.75 -10.91 -20.75
C VAL A 21 4.57 -10.48 -19.88
N GLY A 22 3.52 -11.29 -19.77
CA GLY A 22 2.36 -10.95 -18.94
C GLY A 22 2.66 -10.91 -17.43
N VAL A 23 3.56 -11.76 -16.93
CA VAL A 23 3.99 -11.71 -15.53
C VAL A 23 4.79 -10.44 -15.27
N ARG A 24 5.74 -10.09 -16.16
CA ARG A 24 6.51 -8.85 -16.01
C ARG A 24 5.62 -7.61 -16.07
N VAL A 25 4.78 -7.51 -17.10
CA VAL A 25 3.86 -6.37 -17.30
C VAL A 25 2.87 -6.26 -16.14
N SER A 26 2.35 -7.37 -15.63
CA SER A 26 1.45 -7.34 -14.46
C SER A 26 2.16 -6.80 -13.22
N PHE A 27 3.40 -7.23 -12.94
CA PHE A 27 4.21 -6.68 -11.86
C PHE A 27 4.51 -5.19 -12.05
N TYR A 28 4.88 -4.75 -13.25
CA TYR A 28 5.14 -3.33 -13.54
C TYR A 28 3.89 -2.49 -13.27
N LEU A 29 2.74 -2.91 -13.81
CA LEU A 29 1.46 -2.22 -13.62
C LEU A 29 1.03 -2.24 -12.17
N GLN A 30 1.07 -3.40 -11.50
CA GLN A 30 0.64 -3.53 -10.11
C GLN A 30 1.48 -2.66 -9.18
N THR A 31 2.80 -2.65 -9.37
CA THR A 31 3.72 -1.80 -8.59
C THR A 31 3.41 -0.32 -8.83
N PHE A 32 3.19 0.08 -10.08
CA PHE A 32 2.89 1.48 -10.43
C PHE A 32 1.54 1.94 -9.90
N LEU A 33 0.49 1.15 -10.12
CA LEU A 33 -0.87 1.43 -9.67
C LEU A 33 -0.95 1.46 -8.14
N LEU A 34 -0.24 0.56 -7.44
CA LEU A 34 -0.21 0.54 -5.98
C LEU A 34 0.27 1.87 -5.41
N VAL A 35 1.39 2.40 -5.90
CA VAL A 35 1.92 3.65 -5.33
C VAL A 35 1.04 4.85 -5.67
N LEU A 36 0.47 4.89 -6.89
CA LEU A 36 -0.52 5.92 -7.24
C LEU A 36 -1.77 5.82 -6.36
N LEU A 37 -2.24 4.60 -6.08
CA LEU A 37 -3.41 4.35 -5.25
C LEU A 37 -3.13 4.79 -3.81
N VAL A 38 -1.96 4.46 -3.25
CA VAL A 38 -1.60 4.90 -1.89
C VAL A 38 -1.50 6.43 -1.81
N ASP A 39 -0.99 7.10 -2.85
CA ASP A 39 -0.96 8.55 -2.89
C ASP A 39 -2.37 9.18 -2.96
N ARG A 40 -3.34 8.51 -3.58
CA ARG A 40 -4.70 9.06 -3.75
C ARG A 40 -5.72 8.62 -2.70
N SER A 41 -5.69 7.36 -2.28
CA SER A 41 -6.64 6.76 -1.34
C SER A 41 -5.90 5.88 -0.32
N TRP A 42 -5.53 6.48 0.82
CA TRP A 42 -5.01 5.73 1.96
C TRP A 42 -6.02 4.76 2.59
N GLN A 43 -7.33 4.91 2.31
CA GLN A 43 -8.37 4.04 2.87
C GLN A 43 -8.42 2.69 2.14
N ASP A 44 -8.23 2.70 0.83
CA ASP A 44 -8.24 1.49 -0.01
C ASP A 44 -6.84 0.86 -0.14
N ALA A 45 -5.79 1.64 0.18
CA ALA A 45 -4.39 1.21 0.12
C ALA A 45 -4.09 -0.12 0.82
N PRO A 46 -4.59 -0.43 2.03
CA PRO A 46 -4.27 -1.68 2.72
C PRO A 46 -4.66 -2.93 1.94
N ILE A 47 -5.77 -2.90 1.20
CA ILE A 47 -6.25 -4.06 0.43
C ILE A 47 -5.35 -4.27 -0.78
N ALA A 48 -5.09 -3.21 -1.55
CA ALA A 48 -4.18 -3.27 -2.70
C ALA A 48 -2.75 -3.69 -2.28
N LEU A 49 -2.28 -3.18 -1.14
CA LEU A 49 -0.98 -3.52 -0.58
C LEU A 49 -0.90 -4.99 -0.16
N TRP A 50 -1.94 -5.55 0.46
CA TRP A 50 -2.00 -6.98 0.78
C TRP A 50 -1.97 -7.86 -0.47
N THR A 51 -2.74 -7.52 -1.50
CA THR A 51 -2.72 -8.24 -2.78
C THR A 51 -1.33 -8.21 -3.41
N PHE A 52 -0.65 -7.06 -3.33
CA PHE A 52 0.72 -6.91 -3.83
C PHE A 52 1.75 -7.72 -3.04
N ILE A 53 1.66 -7.71 -1.71
CA ILE A 53 2.51 -8.54 -0.85
C ILE A 53 2.28 -10.02 -1.14
N ALA A 54 1.01 -10.44 -1.29
CA ALA A 54 0.65 -11.83 -1.57
C ALA A 54 1.16 -12.30 -2.94
N THR A 55 1.03 -11.47 -3.98
CA THR A 55 1.55 -11.79 -5.32
C THR A 55 3.08 -11.87 -5.35
N SER A 56 3.78 -10.92 -4.72
CA SER A 56 5.23 -10.96 -4.60
C SER A 56 5.72 -12.16 -3.76
N ALA A 57 5.03 -12.48 -2.67
CA ALA A 57 5.31 -13.68 -1.87
C ALA A 57 5.07 -14.96 -2.68
N GLY A 58 3.98 -15.02 -3.46
CA GLY A 58 3.67 -16.14 -4.35
C GLY A 58 4.78 -16.37 -5.38
N LEU A 59 5.27 -15.30 -6.02
CA LEU A 59 6.41 -15.38 -6.95
C LEU A 59 7.69 -15.87 -6.25
N THR A 60 7.95 -15.37 -5.04
CA THR A 60 9.12 -15.79 -4.22
C THR A 60 9.03 -17.27 -3.87
N VAL A 61 7.85 -17.75 -3.46
CA VAL A 61 7.61 -19.17 -3.13
C VAL A 61 7.70 -20.05 -4.38
N ALA A 62 7.13 -19.62 -5.51
CA ALA A 62 7.24 -20.34 -6.77
C ALA A 62 8.71 -20.52 -7.17
N ALA A 63 9.52 -19.47 -7.02
CA ALA A 63 10.96 -19.54 -7.30
C ALA A 63 11.71 -20.51 -6.38
N ILE A 64 11.34 -20.57 -5.09
CA ILE A 64 11.91 -21.53 -4.15
C ILE A 64 11.51 -22.97 -4.52
N CYS A 65 10.23 -23.20 -4.81
CA CYS A 65 9.71 -24.52 -5.14
C CYS A 65 10.29 -25.07 -6.45
N GLN A 66 10.55 -24.19 -7.43
CA GLN A 66 11.06 -24.57 -8.76
C GLN A 66 12.57 -24.39 -8.90
N ARG A 67 13.31 -24.24 -7.79
CA ARG A 67 14.75 -23.95 -7.80
C ARG A 67 15.58 -24.87 -8.70
N GLU A 68 15.20 -26.15 -8.82
CA GLU A 68 15.95 -27.17 -9.57
C GLU A 68 15.68 -27.07 -11.08
N HIS A 69 14.53 -26.50 -11.46
CA HIS A 69 14.15 -26.31 -12.85
C HIS A 69 14.46 -24.91 -13.38
N LEU A 70 14.78 -23.97 -12.50
CA LEU A 70 15.10 -22.58 -12.86
C LEU A 70 16.55 -22.44 -13.31
N THR A 71 16.74 -21.84 -14.47
CA THR A 71 18.07 -21.40 -14.90
C THR A 71 18.51 -20.17 -14.09
N LEU A 72 19.82 -19.93 -13.97
CA LEU A 72 20.34 -18.71 -13.32
C LEU A 72 19.75 -17.44 -13.94
N PHE A 73 19.54 -17.44 -15.26
CA PHE A 73 18.93 -16.33 -15.99
C PHE A 73 17.49 -16.05 -15.52
N GLN A 74 16.64 -17.08 -15.44
CA GLN A 74 15.27 -16.95 -14.93
C GLN A 74 15.28 -16.50 -13.46
N ALA A 75 16.17 -17.04 -12.64
CA ALA A 75 16.32 -16.65 -11.24
C ALA A 75 16.71 -15.16 -11.07
N LEU A 76 17.60 -14.65 -11.92
CA LEU A 76 17.97 -13.22 -11.93
C LEU A 76 16.80 -12.32 -12.35
N GLN A 77 15.98 -12.76 -13.32
CA GLN A 77 14.77 -12.03 -13.69
C GLN A 77 13.75 -11.98 -12.54
N VAL A 78 13.48 -13.12 -11.92
CA VAL A 78 12.61 -13.19 -10.75
C VAL A 78 13.16 -12.30 -9.62
N SER A 79 14.47 -12.33 -9.38
CA SER A 79 15.12 -11.45 -8.41
C SER A 79 14.85 -9.97 -8.72
N ASN A 80 15.00 -9.53 -9.97
CA ASN A 80 14.72 -8.15 -10.37
C ASN A 80 13.25 -7.75 -10.16
N LEU A 81 12.29 -8.62 -10.50
CA LEU A 81 10.86 -8.38 -10.26
C LEU A 81 10.53 -8.30 -8.77
N VAL A 82 11.12 -9.18 -7.96
CA VAL A 82 10.94 -9.20 -6.52
C VAL A 82 11.56 -7.96 -5.87
N TRP A 83 12.73 -7.50 -6.36
CA TRP A 83 13.32 -6.22 -5.93
C TRP A 83 12.43 -5.03 -6.26
N LEU A 84 11.91 -4.97 -7.49
CA LEU A 84 10.94 -3.94 -7.88
C LEU A 84 9.74 -3.93 -6.92
N ALA A 85 9.23 -5.11 -6.56
CA ALA A 85 8.13 -5.24 -5.62
C ALA A 85 8.48 -4.79 -4.19
N ASN A 86 9.67 -5.12 -3.71
CA ASN A 86 10.15 -4.67 -2.40
C ASN A 86 10.25 -3.13 -2.36
N PHE A 87 10.82 -2.51 -3.40
CA PHE A 87 10.91 -1.05 -3.49
C PHE A 87 9.52 -0.39 -3.61
N GLY A 88 8.62 -0.95 -4.43
CA GLY A 88 7.23 -0.49 -4.53
C GLY A 88 6.51 -0.52 -3.18
N THR A 89 6.66 -1.62 -2.44
CA THR A 89 6.09 -1.80 -1.08
C THR A 89 6.67 -0.77 -0.11
N PHE A 90 7.98 -0.52 -0.15
CA PHE A 90 8.64 0.48 0.67
C PHE A 90 8.10 1.90 0.39
N PHE A 91 8.01 2.30 -0.88
CA PHE A 91 7.47 3.62 -1.26
C PHE A 91 5.98 3.76 -0.91
N ALA A 92 5.20 2.69 -1.07
CA ALA A 92 3.81 2.65 -0.65
C ALA A 92 3.69 2.84 0.87
N LEU A 93 4.46 2.10 1.68
CA LEU A 93 4.46 2.25 3.14
C LEU A 93 4.92 3.64 3.60
N ALA A 94 5.94 4.20 2.96
CA ALA A 94 6.42 5.56 3.25
C ALA A 94 5.34 6.61 2.96
N SER A 95 4.68 6.51 1.81
CA SER A 95 3.57 7.39 1.42
C SER A 95 2.38 7.24 2.35
N TYR A 96 2.02 6.00 2.68
CA TYR A 96 0.94 5.67 3.62
C TYR A 96 1.20 6.26 5.01
N SER A 97 2.41 6.07 5.55
CA SER A 97 2.83 6.60 6.85
C SER A 97 2.70 8.12 6.91
N ARG A 98 3.14 8.83 5.86
CA ARG A 98 3.04 10.29 5.76
C ARG A 98 1.59 10.76 5.77
N GLN A 99 0.73 10.14 4.97
CA GLN A 99 -0.69 10.51 4.90
C GLN A 99 -1.41 10.26 6.22
N LYS A 100 -1.09 9.15 6.88
CA LYS A 100 -1.62 8.83 8.20
C LYS A 100 -1.18 9.85 9.25
N ALA A 101 0.08 10.25 9.27
CA ALA A 101 0.58 11.30 10.17
C ALA A 101 -0.17 12.62 9.98
N ALA A 102 -0.47 13.01 8.73
CA ALA A 102 -1.26 14.20 8.42
C ALA A 102 -2.75 14.07 8.84
N SER A 103 -3.29 12.86 8.96
CA SER A 103 -4.68 12.61 9.34
C SER A 103 -4.92 12.39 10.84
N ASN A 104 -3.86 12.21 11.65
CA ASN A 104 -3.93 11.81 13.06
C ASN A 104 -4.64 12.81 13.99
N GLY A 105 -5.09 13.96 13.51
CA GLY A 105 -5.82 14.94 14.32
C GLY A 105 -7.24 14.52 14.76
N HIS A 106 -7.78 13.35 14.38
CA HIS A 106 -9.23 13.11 14.53
C HIS A 106 -9.79 11.76 14.98
N LYS A 107 -9.04 10.67 15.29
CA LYS A 107 -9.64 9.46 15.94
C LYS A 107 -8.61 8.39 16.35
N ASN A 108 -8.76 7.82 17.56
CA ASN A 108 -7.90 6.75 18.12
C ASN A 108 -8.23 5.32 17.63
N SER A 109 -9.38 5.07 16.99
CA SER A 109 -9.94 3.72 16.82
C SER A 109 -9.34 2.87 15.69
N ARG A 110 -8.63 3.44 14.69
CA ARG A 110 -8.16 2.68 13.51
C ARG A 110 -6.74 2.07 13.61
N ARG A 111 -6.09 2.09 14.78
CA ARG A 111 -4.66 1.70 14.88
C ARG A 111 -4.36 0.20 14.68
N ALA A 112 -5.29 -0.70 14.99
CA ALA A 112 -4.99 -2.14 15.05
C ALA A 112 -4.80 -2.83 13.69
N PHE A 113 -5.56 -2.44 12.65
CA PHE A 113 -5.51 -3.08 11.34
C PHE A 113 -4.19 -2.82 10.60
N ASP A 114 -3.58 -1.66 10.85
CA ASP A 114 -2.39 -1.20 10.13
C ASP A 114 -1.13 -2.00 10.46
N TYR A 115 -1.08 -2.64 11.64
CA TYR A 115 0.09 -3.42 12.05
C TYR A 115 0.23 -4.73 11.29
N LYS A 116 -0.89 -5.38 10.95
CA LYS A 116 -0.86 -6.65 10.21
C LYS A 116 -0.26 -6.45 8.82
N VAL A 117 -0.69 -5.40 8.12
CA VAL A 117 -0.20 -5.05 6.78
C VAL A 117 1.31 -4.76 6.82
N LYS A 118 1.74 -3.95 7.79
CA LYS A 118 3.15 -3.59 7.97
C LYS A 118 4.02 -4.81 8.27
N PHE A 119 3.58 -5.68 9.18
CA PHE A 119 4.30 -6.90 9.52
C PHE A 119 4.35 -7.89 8.35
N GLY A 120 3.26 -8.02 7.59
CA GLY A 120 3.21 -8.82 6.37
C GLY A 120 4.21 -8.35 5.32
N ALA A 121 4.25 -7.03 5.06
CA ALA A 121 5.25 -6.43 4.18
C ALA A 121 6.67 -6.69 4.68
N MET A 122 6.92 -6.52 5.98
CA MET A 122 8.23 -6.75 6.57
C MET A 122 8.71 -8.19 6.39
N THR A 123 7.82 -9.14 6.65
CA THR A 123 8.12 -10.57 6.54
C THR A 123 8.39 -10.96 5.10
N GLN A 124 7.56 -10.51 4.16
CA GLN A 124 7.75 -10.79 2.73
C GLN A 124 9.06 -10.18 2.21
N THR A 125 9.40 -8.95 2.60
CA THR A 125 10.66 -8.31 2.17
C THR A 125 11.89 -9.01 2.74
N LEU A 126 11.84 -9.51 3.99
CA LEU A 126 12.93 -10.31 4.54
C LEU A 126 13.08 -11.64 3.81
N LEU A 127 11.97 -12.32 3.51
CA LEU A 127 11.97 -13.58 2.77
C LEU A 127 12.59 -13.41 1.37
N SER A 128 12.19 -12.36 0.65
CA SER A 128 12.73 -12.08 -0.67
C SER A 128 14.20 -11.64 -0.67
N MET A 129 14.63 -10.87 0.33
CA MET A 129 16.04 -10.54 0.51
C MET A 129 16.89 -11.78 0.82
N ALA A 130 16.38 -12.69 1.67
CA ALA A 130 17.05 -13.97 1.95
C ALA A 130 17.17 -14.84 0.69
N LEU A 131 16.10 -14.94 -0.11
CA LEU A 131 16.15 -15.66 -1.39
C LEU A 131 17.18 -15.03 -2.35
N THR A 132 17.20 -13.70 -2.44
CA THR A 132 18.16 -12.98 -3.28
C THR A 132 19.60 -13.27 -2.86
N LEU A 133 19.91 -13.18 -1.56
CA LEU A 133 21.23 -13.50 -1.03
C LEU A 133 21.61 -14.94 -1.35
N TYR A 134 20.68 -15.89 -1.18
CA TYR A 134 20.89 -17.28 -1.52
C TYR A 134 21.17 -17.49 -3.02
N MET A 135 20.40 -16.84 -3.91
CA MET A 135 20.61 -16.95 -5.36
C MET A 135 21.99 -16.43 -5.78
N TRP A 136 22.42 -15.29 -5.25
CA TRP A 136 23.76 -14.76 -5.54
C TRP A 136 24.87 -15.59 -4.89
N ALA A 137 24.66 -16.12 -3.68
CA ALA A 137 25.64 -16.98 -3.02
C ALA A 137 25.85 -18.28 -3.80
N SER A 138 24.77 -18.85 -4.34
CA SER A 138 24.75 -20.11 -5.08
C SER A 138 24.85 -19.96 -6.60
N ALA A 139 25.18 -18.77 -7.11
CA ALA A 139 25.11 -18.46 -8.55
C ALA A 139 25.96 -19.39 -9.44
N GLU A 140 27.08 -19.91 -8.92
CA GLU A 140 27.97 -20.84 -9.65
C GLU A 140 27.35 -22.24 -9.83
N THR A 141 26.51 -22.67 -8.90
CA THR A 141 25.91 -24.02 -8.88
C THR A 141 24.40 -23.95 -9.08
N PHE A 142 23.87 -22.81 -9.56
CA PHE A 142 22.44 -22.60 -9.63
C PHE A 142 21.83 -23.27 -10.87
N GLY A 143 20.88 -24.16 -10.64
CA GLY A 143 20.13 -24.87 -11.68
C GLY A 143 20.90 -26.02 -12.34
N ASN A 144 20.22 -26.76 -13.22
CA ASN A 144 20.77 -27.95 -13.89
C ASN A 144 21.80 -27.62 -15.00
N LEU A 145 21.92 -26.35 -15.39
CA LEU A 145 22.80 -25.86 -16.46
C LEU A 145 23.90 -24.93 -15.91
N SER A 146 24.49 -25.30 -14.77
CA SER A 146 25.55 -24.50 -14.12
C SER A 146 26.76 -24.29 -15.03
N GLU A 147 27.07 -25.23 -15.93
CA GLU A 147 28.16 -25.11 -16.90
C GLU A 147 27.96 -23.92 -17.86
N CYS A 148 26.70 -23.60 -18.20
CA CYS A 148 26.36 -22.51 -19.12
C CYS A 148 26.23 -21.15 -18.42
N ALA A 149 26.29 -21.10 -17.08
CA ALA A 149 26.02 -19.88 -16.33
C ALA A 149 27.06 -18.76 -16.58
N HIS A 150 28.25 -19.07 -17.11
CA HIS A 150 29.26 -18.09 -17.50
C HIS A 150 28.85 -17.25 -18.72
N LEU A 151 27.89 -17.72 -19.52
CA LEU A 151 27.35 -16.99 -20.68
C LEU A 151 26.36 -15.91 -20.27
N VAL A 152 25.76 -16.04 -19.07
CA VAL A 152 24.74 -15.11 -18.58
C VAL A 152 25.37 -13.76 -18.29
N ARG A 153 24.92 -12.73 -19.01
CA ARG A 153 25.32 -11.34 -18.78
C ARG A 153 24.27 -10.65 -17.92
N TYR A 154 24.70 -10.16 -16.77
CA TYR A 154 23.87 -9.35 -15.88
C TYR A 154 24.02 -7.87 -16.23
N MET A 155 22.92 -7.11 -16.13
CA MET A 155 22.90 -5.67 -16.39
C MET A 155 22.89 -4.92 -15.07
N LEU A 156 23.96 -4.19 -14.76
CA LEU A 156 24.06 -3.34 -13.58
C LEU A 156 24.24 -1.89 -14.02
N PHE A 157 23.27 -1.01 -13.75
CA PHE A 157 23.33 0.40 -14.17
C PHE A 157 23.68 0.59 -15.65
N VAL A 158 23.07 -0.22 -16.54
CA VAL A 158 23.33 -0.23 -18.00
C VAL A 158 24.68 -0.85 -18.40
N ILE A 159 25.55 -1.18 -17.46
CA ILE A 159 26.82 -1.84 -17.70
C ILE A 159 26.60 -3.36 -17.77
N GLU A 160 27.13 -3.99 -18.82
CA GLU A 160 27.18 -5.45 -18.96
C GLU A 160 28.27 -6.00 -18.06
N VAL A 161 27.90 -6.88 -17.12
CA VAL A 161 28.84 -7.60 -16.27
C VAL A 161 28.58 -9.11 -16.32
N PRO A 162 29.63 -9.95 -16.33
CA PRO A 162 29.45 -11.40 -16.24
C PRO A 162 28.78 -11.75 -14.89
N ALA A 163 27.69 -12.53 -14.94
CA ALA A 163 26.90 -12.81 -13.74
C ALA A 163 27.69 -13.57 -12.66
N ILE A 164 28.50 -14.56 -13.05
CA ILE A 164 29.25 -15.41 -12.11
C ILE A 164 30.40 -14.68 -11.40
N GLN A 165 31.13 -13.81 -12.12
CA GLN A 165 32.35 -13.19 -11.60
C GLN A 165 32.01 -11.87 -10.89
N THR A 166 32.09 -10.76 -11.62
CA THR A 166 31.86 -9.41 -11.11
C THR A 166 30.42 -9.24 -10.63
N GLY A 167 29.45 -9.78 -11.38
CA GLY A 167 28.03 -9.70 -11.03
C GLY A 167 27.73 -10.28 -9.65
N ARG A 168 28.27 -11.47 -9.35
CA ARG A 168 28.11 -12.17 -8.07
C ARG A 168 28.63 -11.35 -6.90
N ILE A 169 29.87 -10.87 -6.99
CA ILE A 169 30.50 -10.10 -5.92
C ILE A 169 29.71 -8.81 -5.68
N VAL A 170 29.41 -8.06 -6.74
CA VAL A 170 28.67 -6.80 -6.63
C VAL A 170 27.26 -7.02 -6.12
N GLY A 171 26.56 -8.04 -6.64
CA GLY A 171 25.23 -8.46 -6.20
C GLY A 171 25.22 -8.80 -4.71
N LEU A 172 26.13 -9.65 -4.24
CA LEU A 172 26.25 -10.01 -2.82
C LEU A 172 26.52 -8.79 -1.94
N VAL A 173 27.45 -7.92 -2.32
CA VAL A 173 27.78 -6.72 -1.54
C VAL A 173 26.58 -5.78 -1.44
N ILE A 174 25.96 -5.43 -2.57
CA ILE A 174 24.81 -4.51 -2.60
C ILE A 174 23.64 -5.10 -1.82
N THR A 175 23.30 -6.36 -2.07
CA THR A 175 22.16 -7.01 -1.41
C THR A 175 22.40 -7.17 0.09
N THR A 176 23.61 -7.53 0.53
CA THR A 176 23.96 -7.62 1.97
C THR A 176 23.86 -6.27 2.67
N ILE A 177 24.36 -5.20 2.04
CA ILE A 177 24.26 -3.83 2.58
C ILE A 177 22.79 -3.43 2.72
N LEU A 178 21.99 -3.61 1.66
CA LEU A 178 20.57 -3.27 1.67
C LEU A 178 19.79 -4.10 2.69
N THR A 179 20.08 -5.40 2.82
CA THR A 179 19.45 -6.28 3.80
C THR A 179 19.81 -5.88 5.23
N THR A 180 21.07 -5.55 5.49
CA THR A 180 21.50 -5.09 6.81
C THR A 180 20.83 -3.76 7.18
N LEU A 181 20.81 -2.79 6.27
CA LEU A 181 20.12 -1.52 6.46
C LEU A 181 18.62 -1.74 6.73
N TYR A 182 17.99 -2.63 5.97
CA TYR A 182 16.57 -2.95 6.13
C TYR A 182 16.26 -3.62 7.48
N ILE A 183 17.09 -4.57 7.91
CA ILE A 183 16.98 -5.21 9.24
C ILE A 183 17.13 -4.16 10.34
N LEU A 184 18.10 -3.25 10.24
CA LEU A 184 18.29 -2.18 11.23
C LEU A 184 17.07 -1.25 11.32
N ILE A 185 16.50 -0.84 10.18
CA ILE A 185 15.28 -0.02 10.15
C ILE A 185 14.12 -0.79 10.79
N THR A 186 13.94 -2.05 10.40
CA THR A 186 12.86 -2.92 10.91
C THR A 186 12.98 -3.13 12.42
N LEU A 187 14.19 -3.38 12.93
CA LEU A 187 14.46 -3.53 14.35
C LEU A 187 14.17 -2.24 15.12
N ARG A 188 14.55 -1.08 14.60
CA ARG A 188 14.23 0.22 15.22
C ARG A 188 12.72 0.46 15.29
N GLU A 189 11.99 0.15 14.21
CA GLU A 189 10.54 0.28 14.21
C GLU A 189 9.86 -0.70 15.17
N LEU A 190 10.35 -1.94 15.25
CA LEU A 190 9.85 -2.95 16.18
C LEU A 190 10.14 -2.56 17.64
N GLN A 191 11.32 -2.00 17.91
CA GLN A 191 11.68 -1.46 19.23
C GLN A 191 10.77 -0.29 19.61
N SER A 192 10.55 0.67 18.72
CA SER A 192 9.64 1.80 18.94
C SER A 192 8.21 1.33 19.20
N TYR A 193 7.76 0.30 18.48
CA TYR A 193 6.47 -0.34 18.71
C TYR A 193 6.39 -1.01 20.10
N ARG A 194 7.41 -1.80 20.46
CA ARG A 194 7.47 -2.47 21.76
C ARG A 194 7.45 -1.47 22.92
N GLN A 195 8.20 -0.37 22.80
CA GLN A 195 8.19 0.71 23.78
C GLN A 195 6.79 1.34 23.90
N SER A 196 6.17 1.69 22.77
CA SER A 196 4.82 2.29 22.76
C SER A 196 3.76 1.36 23.35
N TYR A 197 3.90 0.05 23.13
CA TYR A 197 3.01 -0.97 23.69
C TYR A 197 3.16 -1.05 25.22
N LEU A 198 4.40 -1.12 25.73
CA LEU A 198 4.69 -1.14 27.16
C LEU A 198 4.18 0.11 27.88
N ASP A 199 4.37 1.29 27.28
CA ASP A 199 3.86 2.55 27.83
C ASP A 199 2.33 2.59 27.92
N THR A 200 1.64 1.96 26.95
CA THR A 200 0.18 1.87 26.97
C THR A 200 -0.28 0.94 28.08
N HIS A 201 0.39 -0.21 28.25
CA HIS A 201 0.06 -1.16 29.30
C HIS A 201 0.29 -0.57 30.70
N ARG A 202 1.42 0.15 30.88
CA ARG A 202 1.74 0.85 32.12
C ARG A 202 0.69 1.90 32.50
N LYS A 203 0.08 2.58 31.51
CA LYS A 203 -1.00 3.56 31.75
C LYS A 203 -2.33 2.92 32.13
N VAL A 204 -2.62 1.72 31.61
CA VAL A 204 -3.83 0.96 31.99
C VAL A 204 -3.71 0.43 33.42
N GLU A 205 -2.53 -0.02 33.82
CA GLU A 205 -2.26 -0.51 35.17
C GLU A 205 -2.23 0.61 36.23
N LEU A 206 -1.72 1.80 35.86
CA LEU A 206 -1.72 2.98 36.74
C LEU A 206 -3.08 3.69 36.81
N LEU A 207 -4.08 3.31 35.99
CA LEU A 207 -5.41 3.83 36.18
C LEU A 207 -5.93 3.18 37.48
N PRO A 208 -6.04 3.93 38.60
CA PRO A 208 -6.43 3.35 39.86
C PRO A 208 -7.73 2.60 39.62
N THR A 209 -7.75 1.30 39.95
CA THR A 209 -8.97 0.53 40.02
C THR A 209 -9.87 1.34 40.93
N GLN A 210 -10.81 2.09 40.35
CA GLN A 210 -11.88 2.71 41.11
C GLN A 210 -12.57 1.53 41.76
N THR A 211 -12.25 1.30 43.04
CA THR A 211 -12.96 0.38 43.90
C THR A 211 -14.42 0.74 43.69
N PRO A 212 -15.26 -0.18 43.16
CA PRO A 212 -16.66 0.12 42.93
C PRO A 212 -17.21 0.62 44.25
N SER A 213 -17.52 1.91 44.31
CA SER A 213 -18.12 2.53 45.48
C SER A 213 -19.32 1.68 45.82
N THR A 214 -19.27 1.06 47.00
CA THR A 214 -20.33 0.24 47.58
C THR A 214 -21.66 0.89 47.22
N PRO A 215 -22.56 0.22 46.48
CA PRO A 215 -23.86 0.80 46.17
C PRO A 215 -24.50 1.13 47.51
N SER A 216 -24.65 2.42 47.80
CA SER A 216 -25.46 2.85 48.93
C SER A 216 -26.81 2.19 48.74
N THR A 217 -27.12 1.28 49.65
CA THR A 217 -28.39 0.60 49.81
C THR A 217 -29.45 1.67 50.03
N VAL A 218 -29.96 2.27 48.97
CA VAL A 218 -31.25 2.93 49.00
C VAL A 218 -32.25 1.78 48.90
N ALA A 219 -32.86 1.47 50.05
CA ALA A 219 -33.93 0.50 50.15
C ALA A 219 -35.05 0.88 49.16
N GLU A 220 -35.12 0.15 48.05
CA GLU A 220 -36.25 0.22 47.13
C GLU A 220 -37.41 -0.57 47.74
N PRO A 221 -38.62 0.03 47.85
CA PRO A 221 -39.77 -0.65 48.41
C PRO A 221 -40.21 -1.82 47.53
N ILE A 222 -40.45 -2.96 48.18
CA ILE A 222 -40.87 -4.24 47.61
C ILE A 222 -42.18 -4.04 46.83
N ILE A 223 -42.11 -4.10 45.51
CA ILE A 223 -43.29 -4.28 44.63
C ILE A 223 -43.42 -5.79 44.37
N PRO A 224 -44.61 -6.40 44.58
CA PRO A 224 -44.82 -7.83 44.41
C PRO A 224 -44.66 -8.29 42.94
N PRO A 225 -44.24 -9.56 42.73
CA PRO A 225 -43.89 -10.08 41.41
C PRO A 225 -45.14 -10.20 40.51
N GLN A 226 -45.11 -9.53 39.36
CA GLN A 226 -46.05 -9.80 38.28
C GLN A 226 -45.62 -11.05 37.47
N PRO A 227 -46.59 -11.87 37.02
CA PRO A 227 -46.34 -13.11 36.29
C PRO A 227 -45.81 -12.88 34.86
N LEU A 228 -44.82 -13.69 34.49
CA LEU A 228 -44.16 -13.78 33.20
C LEU A 228 -45.13 -13.95 32.01
N PRO A 229 -45.03 -13.11 30.96
CA PRO A 229 -45.55 -13.46 29.65
C PRO A 229 -44.64 -14.49 28.98
N ARG A 230 -45.18 -15.70 28.77
CA ARG A 230 -44.63 -16.67 27.82
C ARG A 230 -44.60 -16.03 26.44
N LEU A 231 -43.42 -15.91 25.83
CA LEU A 231 -43.30 -15.56 24.42
C LEU A 231 -42.84 -16.76 23.61
N LEU A 232 -43.77 -17.16 22.76
CA LEU A 232 -43.74 -18.22 21.77
C LEU A 232 -42.74 -17.92 20.66
N LEU A 233 -42.10 -19.00 20.21
CA LEU A 233 -41.45 -19.15 18.91
C LEU A 233 -42.44 -18.79 17.78
N PRO A 234 -42.01 -18.06 16.74
CA PRO A 234 -42.60 -18.25 15.42
C PRO A 234 -41.60 -18.85 14.46
N SER A 235 -42.01 -20.02 13.98
CA SER A 235 -41.55 -20.69 12.79
C SER A 235 -41.84 -19.84 11.54
N SER A 236 -40.88 -19.87 10.61
CA SER A 236 -41.05 -19.97 9.16
C SER A 236 -41.90 -18.96 8.37
N ALA A 237 -41.24 -18.51 7.29
CA ALA A 237 -41.74 -18.44 5.92
C ALA A 237 -42.41 -17.16 5.40
N THR A 238 -41.79 -16.71 4.30
CA THR A 238 -42.40 -16.27 3.03
C THR A 238 -43.00 -14.86 2.86
N LEU A 239 -42.60 -14.31 1.71
CA LEU A 239 -43.41 -13.61 0.70
C LEU A 239 -43.39 -12.07 0.68
N ASN A 240 -42.68 -11.58 -0.34
CA ASN A 240 -43.08 -10.61 -1.36
C ASN A 240 -43.79 -9.29 -1.00
N THR A 241 -43.42 -8.32 -1.86
CA THR A 241 -44.26 -7.26 -2.46
C THR A 241 -44.40 -5.92 -1.71
N PRO A 242 -44.79 -4.83 -2.41
CA PRO A 242 -43.92 -3.66 -2.60
C PRO A 242 -44.55 -2.37 -2.03
N GLU A 243 -43.93 -1.24 -2.35
CA GLU A 243 -44.61 0.02 -2.62
C GLU A 243 -45.50 0.63 -1.51
N ARG A 244 -44.99 1.67 -0.83
CA ARG A 244 -45.89 2.70 -0.31
C ARG A 244 -45.32 4.11 -0.30
N ARG A 245 -45.83 4.86 -1.27
CA ARG A 245 -45.94 6.32 -1.38
C ARG A 245 -46.85 6.89 -0.29
N ARG A 246 -46.41 7.96 0.40
CA ARG A 246 -47.17 9.05 1.10
C ARG A 246 -46.09 10.07 1.55
N GLN A 247 -45.89 11.26 0.98
CA GLN A 247 -46.76 12.44 0.80
C GLN A 247 -47.27 13.05 2.14
N PRO A 248 -47.70 14.33 2.19
CA PRO A 248 -46.90 15.48 2.64
C PRO A 248 -47.54 16.28 3.79
N GLY A 249 -46.82 17.30 4.30
CA GLY A 249 -47.42 18.50 4.90
C GLY A 249 -47.32 18.64 6.43
N ASN A 250 -46.64 19.70 6.89
CA ASN A 250 -47.37 20.80 7.55
C ASN A 250 -46.54 22.11 7.61
N PRO A 251 -47.20 23.28 7.66
CA PRO A 251 -46.59 24.59 7.44
C PRO A 251 -46.46 25.44 8.71
N ARG A 252 -45.73 26.56 8.55
CA ARG A 252 -46.03 27.91 9.09
C ARG A 252 -46.03 28.12 10.62
N TRP A 253 -45.04 28.89 11.08
CA TRP A 253 -45.29 30.04 11.95
C TRP A 253 -44.48 31.25 11.47
N LEU A 254 -45.21 32.32 11.19
CA LEU A 254 -44.75 33.70 10.98
C LEU A 254 -44.93 34.41 12.32
N THR A 255 -43.92 35.13 12.77
CA THR A 255 -44.12 36.36 13.54
C THR A 255 -42.99 37.34 13.28
N THR A 256 -43.37 38.38 12.57
CA THR A 256 -42.71 39.67 12.34
C THR A 256 -42.43 40.42 13.63
N SER A 257 -41.28 41.10 13.70
CA SER A 257 -41.22 42.45 14.26
C SER A 257 -40.05 43.26 13.66
N PRO A 258 -40.20 44.57 13.42
CA PRO A 258 -39.34 45.35 12.54
C PRO A 258 -38.33 46.24 13.30
N SER A 259 -37.47 46.89 12.50
CA SER A 259 -36.64 48.07 12.81
C SER A 259 -35.22 47.84 13.35
N SER A 260 -34.23 47.95 12.45
CA SER A 260 -33.15 48.94 12.60
C SER A 260 -32.32 49.03 11.30
N PRO A 261 -32.15 50.23 10.70
CA PRO A 261 -31.42 50.41 9.46
C PRO A 261 -29.96 50.82 9.75
N HIS A 262 -29.06 49.85 9.86
CA HIS A 262 -27.63 50.11 9.73
C HIS A 262 -27.05 49.21 8.65
N THR A 263 -26.91 49.81 7.46
CA THR A 263 -26.27 49.27 6.27
C THR A 263 -24.77 49.09 6.52
N PRO A 264 -24.24 47.85 6.63
CA PRO A 264 -22.81 47.65 6.58
C PRO A 264 -22.41 47.69 5.11
N ARG A 265 -21.62 48.72 4.74
CA ARG A 265 -21.01 48.87 3.42
C ARG A 265 -20.37 47.55 2.99
N SER A 266 -21.01 46.90 2.03
CA SER A 266 -20.51 45.76 1.29
C SER A 266 -19.27 46.19 0.50
N HIS A 267 -18.11 46.12 1.15
CA HIS A 267 -16.84 46.18 0.45
C HIS A 267 -16.77 44.97 -0.48
N LYS A 268 -17.09 45.21 -1.76
CA LYS A 268 -16.79 44.33 -2.89
C LYS A 268 -15.27 44.12 -2.94
N GLY A 269 -14.80 43.21 -2.09
CA GLY A 269 -13.42 42.80 -1.99
C GLY A 269 -12.99 42.22 -3.33
N ARG A 270 -12.18 43.00 -4.04
CA ARG A 270 -11.46 42.64 -5.26
C ARG A 270 -11.06 41.15 -5.18
N PRO A 271 -11.45 40.29 -6.14
CA PRO A 271 -11.12 38.88 -6.09
C PRO A 271 -9.59 38.76 -6.09
N LYS A 272 -9.02 38.46 -4.90
CA LYS A 272 -7.59 38.20 -4.73
C LYS A 272 -7.22 37.16 -5.78
N ARG A 273 -6.46 37.58 -6.79
CA ARG A 273 -5.88 36.73 -7.83
C ARG A 273 -5.38 35.48 -7.12
N ARG A 274 -6.05 34.35 -7.37
CA ARG A 274 -5.63 33.05 -6.86
C ARG A 274 -4.29 32.78 -7.53
N ARG A 275 -3.21 33.13 -6.84
CA ARG A 275 -1.90 32.52 -7.08
C ARG A 275 -2.17 31.02 -6.99
N TRP A 276 -2.17 30.37 -8.14
CA TRP A 276 -1.84 28.96 -8.28
C TRP A 276 -0.41 28.82 -7.77
N SER A 277 -0.22 28.89 -6.44
CA SER A 277 1.05 28.51 -5.85
C SER A 277 1.04 27.01 -5.76
N SER A 278 2.03 26.43 -6.42
CA SER A 278 2.50 25.07 -6.35
C SER A 278 2.71 24.61 -4.90
N ASP A 279 1.64 24.35 -4.15
CA ASP A 279 1.70 23.65 -2.86
C ASP A 279 1.69 22.13 -3.09
N LEU A 280 2.48 21.67 -4.06
CA LEU A 280 2.93 20.30 -4.07
C LEU A 280 3.95 20.21 -2.92
N ASP A 281 3.65 19.36 -1.93
CA ASP A 281 4.59 19.07 -0.85
C ASP A 281 5.91 18.63 -1.49
N PRO A 282 7.02 19.39 -1.33
CA PRO A 282 8.29 19.07 -1.99
C PRO A 282 8.77 17.66 -1.61
N MET A 283 8.38 17.17 -0.43
CA MET A 283 8.66 15.79 0.00
C MET A 283 7.89 14.77 -0.83
N LEU A 284 6.62 15.03 -1.17
CA LEU A 284 5.84 14.15 -2.05
C LEU A 284 6.43 14.11 -3.45
N VAL A 285 6.77 15.28 -4.00
CA VAL A 285 7.39 15.38 -5.32
C VAL A 285 8.71 14.59 -5.34
N GLY A 286 9.52 14.73 -4.30
CA GLY A 286 10.76 13.96 -4.14
C GLY A 286 10.53 12.45 -4.11
N ILE A 287 9.51 11.98 -3.38
CA ILE A 287 9.14 10.55 -3.32
C ILE A 287 8.70 10.06 -4.71
N ILE A 288 7.85 10.80 -5.42
CA ILE A 288 7.37 10.43 -6.75
C ILE A 288 8.54 10.37 -7.75
N ILE A 289 9.43 11.37 -7.75
CA ILE A 289 10.60 11.39 -8.64
C ILE A 289 11.53 10.20 -8.36
N CYS A 290 11.85 9.96 -7.08
CA CYS A 290 12.70 8.85 -6.67
C CYS A 290 12.08 7.51 -7.08
N GLN A 291 10.77 7.36 -6.87
CA GLN A 291 10.04 6.16 -7.27
C GLN A 291 10.07 5.94 -8.78
N VAL A 292 9.76 6.96 -9.59
CA VAL A 292 9.79 6.86 -11.06
C VAL A 292 11.19 6.47 -11.53
N MET A 293 12.24 7.08 -10.97
CA MET A 293 13.62 6.75 -11.28
C MET A 293 13.95 5.28 -10.98
N VAL A 294 13.61 4.80 -9.78
CA VAL A 294 13.85 3.40 -9.37
C VAL A 294 13.06 2.43 -10.24
N PHE A 295 11.81 2.75 -10.59
CA PHE A 295 10.96 1.89 -11.41
C PHE A 295 11.50 1.81 -12.84
N THR A 296 11.83 2.96 -13.44
CA THR A 296 12.45 3.00 -14.77
C THR A 296 13.75 2.21 -14.77
N TYR A 297 14.58 2.33 -13.73
CA TYR A 297 15.79 1.53 -13.60
C TYR A 297 15.50 0.02 -13.64
N PHE A 298 14.58 -0.49 -12.82
CA PHE A 298 14.29 -1.93 -12.77
C PHE A 298 13.65 -2.45 -14.06
N ILE A 299 12.73 -1.68 -14.68
CA ILE A 299 12.13 -2.05 -15.96
C ILE A 299 13.20 -2.12 -17.05
N VAL A 300 14.01 -1.06 -17.19
CA VAL A 300 15.08 -1.02 -18.20
C VAL A 300 16.11 -2.12 -17.95
N SER A 301 16.52 -2.33 -16.69
CA SER A 301 17.45 -3.39 -16.32
C SER A 301 16.92 -4.78 -16.67
N THR A 302 15.63 -5.03 -16.46
CA THR A 302 14.98 -6.31 -16.77
C THR A 302 14.86 -6.53 -18.27
N GLU A 303 14.38 -5.53 -19.03
CA GLU A 303 14.23 -5.67 -20.49
C GLU A 303 15.59 -5.71 -21.20
N LEU A 304 16.62 -5.01 -20.70
CA LEU A 304 17.98 -5.15 -21.21
C LEU A 304 18.58 -6.52 -20.88
N LEU A 305 18.32 -7.07 -19.69
CA LEU A 305 18.75 -8.43 -19.33
C LEU A 305 18.21 -9.45 -20.34
N LEU A 306 16.94 -9.33 -20.75
CA LEU A 306 16.35 -10.19 -21.78
C LEU A 306 16.96 -9.95 -23.16
N LYS A 307 17.08 -8.68 -23.57
CA LYS A 307 17.63 -8.33 -24.89
C LYS A 307 19.08 -8.82 -25.08
N ARG A 308 19.85 -8.93 -24.00
CA ARG A 308 21.26 -9.34 -24.03
C ARG A 308 21.49 -10.84 -23.89
N ASN A 309 20.47 -11.59 -23.52
CA ASN A 309 20.51 -13.05 -23.45
C ASN A 309 19.34 -13.58 -24.29
N PRO A 310 19.43 -13.50 -25.64
CA PRO A 310 18.37 -13.98 -26.52
C PRO A 310 18.20 -15.49 -26.35
N SER A 311 16.92 -15.92 -26.30
CA SER A 311 16.55 -17.32 -26.48
C SER A 311 16.28 -17.54 -27.97
N ASP A 312 16.65 -18.71 -28.49
CA ASP A 312 16.27 -19.13 -29.85
C ASP A 312 14.79 -19.55 -29.92
N ASP A 313 14.12 -19.68 -28.77
CA ASP A 313 12.72 -20.07 -28.70
C ASP A 313 11.76 -18.87 -28.82
N ASP A 314 10.90 -18.91 -29.84
CA ASP A 314 9.79 -17.97 -30.03
C ASP A 314 8.71 -18.09 -28.94
N SER A 315 8.81 -19.08 -28.04
CA SER A 315 7.88 -19.30 -26.91
C SER A 315 7.77 -18.11 -25.97
N VAL A 316 8.77 -17.22 -25.90
CA VAL A 316 8.73 -16.00 -25.08
C VAL A 316 7.58 -15.06 -25.50
N ALA A 317 7.17 -15.11 -26.77
CA ALA A 317 6.04 -14.34 -27.27
C ALA A 317 4.67 -14.99 -26.99
N GLN A 318 4.64 -16.27 -26.61
CA GLN A 318 3.40 -17.00 -26.38
C GLN A 318 2.77 -16.63 -25.03
N TRP A 319 1.49 -16.27 -25.08
CA TRP A 319 0.71 -16.00 -23.88
C TRP A 319 0.30 -17.31 -23.21
N SER A 320 0.74 -17.51 -21.98
CA SER A 320 0.33 -18.65 -21.15
C SER A 320 -0.83 -18.30 -20.21
N PHE A 321 -1.49 -19.32 -19.67
CA PHE A 321 -2.57 -19.12 -18.70
C PHE A 321 -2.09 -18.37 -17.45
N GLY A 322 -0.88 -18.67 -16.95
CA GLY A 322 -0.30 -18.00 -15.78
C GLY A 322 -0.11 -16.50 -16.00
N GLN A 323 0.31 -16.09 -17.20
CA GLN A 323 0.45 -14.68 -17.59
C GLN A 323 -0.88 -13.92 -17.58
N ILE A 324 -1.95 -14.54 -18.11
CA ILE A 324 -3.29 -13.93 -18.12
C ILE A 324 -3.80 -13.80 -16.68
N LEU A 325 -3.61 -14.82 -15.86
CA LEU A 325 -4.00 -14.79 -14.44
C LEU A 325 -3.27 -13.67 -13.70
N ALA A 326 -1.98 -13.48 -13.95
CA ALA A 326 -1.20 -12.40 -13.35
C ALA A 326 -1.77 -11.01 -13.71
N LEU A 327 -2.20 -10.79 -14.96
CA LEU A 327 -2.88 -9.55 -15.36
C LEU A 327 -4.24 -9.36 -14.69
N ILE A 328 -5.01 -10.43 -14.49
CA ILE A 328 -6.32 -10.37 -13.82
C ILE A 328 -6.15 -9.83 -12.38
N VAL A 329 -5.06 -10.19 -11.69
CA VAL A 329 -4.80 -9.71 -10.31
C VAL A 329 -4.54 -8.18 -10.26
N VAL A 330 -4.18 -7.55 -11.38
CA VAL A 330 -4.01 -6.09 -11.47
C VAL A 330 -5.35 -5.35 -11.48
N ILE A 331 -6.41 -5.99 -11.97
CA ILE A 331 -7.72 -5.37 -12.22
C ILE A 331 -8.33 -4.71 -10.97
N PRO A 332 -8.37 -5.36 -9.77
CA PRO A 332 -8.91 -4.72 -8.58
C PRO A 332 -8.18 -3.42 -8.21
N SER A 333 -6.85 -3.41 -8.32
CA SER A 333 -6.04 -2.21 -8.04
C SER A 333 -6.32 -1.10 -9.05
N ALA A 334 -6.51 -1.44 -10.33
CA ALA A 334 -6.88 -0.49 -11.37
C ALA A 334 -8.26 0.12 -11.12
N PHE A 335 -9.27 -0.68 -10.76
CA PHE A 335 -10.61 -0.20 -10.44
C PHE A 335 -10.62 0.68 -9.18
N SER A 336 -9.92 0.28 -8.12
CA SER A 336 -9.78 1.10 -6.91
C SER A 336 -9.10 2.44 -7.22
N LEU A 337 -8.06 2.45 -8.07
CA LEU A 337 -7.43 3.70 -8.49
C LEU A 337 -8.39 4.55 -9.35
N ALA A 338 -9.11 3.95 -10.29
CA ALA A 338 -10.07 4.65 -11.14
C ALA A 338 -11.22 5.26 -10.31
N GLY A 339 -11.74 4.52 -9.32
CA GLY A 339 -12.72 5.00 -8.35
C GLY A 339 -12.17 6.14 -7.50
N ALA A 340 -10.94 6.01 -6.99
CA ALA A 340 -10.28 7.07 -6.25
C ALA A 340 -10.09 8.33 -7.11
N ILE A 341 -9.68 8.19 -8.37
CA ILE A 341 -9.51 9.30 -9.32
C ILE A 341 -10.86 9.93 -9.69
N SER A 342 -11.91 9.15 -9.90
CA SER A 342 -13.24 9.67 -10.28
C SER A 342 -13.90 10.41 -9.12
N GLU A 343 -13.87 9.82 -7.91
CA GLU A 343 -14.47 10.42 -6.73
C GLU A 343 -13.71 11.69 -6.32
N HIS A 344 -12.38 11.62 -6.36
CA HIS A 344 -11.56 12.76 -5.97
C HIS A 344 -11.47 13.81 -7.08
N GLY A 345 -11.50 13.40 -8.34
CA GLY A 345 -11.13 14.25 -9.46
C GLY A 345 -9.65 14.62 -9.40
N VAL A 346 -9.03 14.82 -10.57
CA VAL A 346 -7.62 15.25 -10.67
C VAL A 346 -7.35 16.58 -9.93
N LYS A 347 -8.41 17.37 -9.67
CA LYS A 347 -8.33 18.74 -9.11
C LYS A 347 -8.48 18.83 -7.57
N ARG A 348 -8.57 17.72 -6.81
CA ARG A 348 -9.04 17.77 -5.39
C ARG A 348 -8.06 18.29 -4.33
N LEU A 349 -6.77 18.42 -4.60
CA LEU A 349 -5.84 18.95 -3.58
C LEU A 349 -6.25 20.35 -3.07
N SER A 350 -6.98 21.15 -3.88
CA SER A 350 -7.42 22.49 -3.44
C SER A 350 -8.66 22.52 -2.53
N LYS A 351 -9.54 21.49 -2.53
CA LYS A 351 -10.82 21.53 -1.79
C LYS A 351 -10.65 21.25 -0.29
N ARG A 352 -9.78 20.32 0.11
CA ARG A 352 -9.52 20.02 1.54
C ARG A 352 -8.89 21.23 2.24
N LYS A 353 -7.98 21.93 1.56
CA LYS A 353 -7.40 23.19 2.04
C LYS A 353 -8.45 24.29 2.23
N LYS A 354 -9.44 24.41 1.35
CA LYS A 354 -10.55 25.36 1.53
C LYS A 354 -11.38 25.07 2.78
N ARG A 355 -11.69 23.81 3.08
CA ARG A 355 -12.43 23.45 4.31
C ARG A 355 -11.61 23.70 5.57
N LEU A 356 -10.31 23.40 5.54
CA LEU A 356 -9.42 23.59 6.68
C LEU A 356 -9.17 25.09 6.95
N LEU A 357 -9.02 25.89 5.89
CA LEU A 357 -8.96 27.36 6.01
C LEU A 357 -10.29 27.94 6.49
N ALA A 358 -11.44 27.45 6.02
CA ALA A 358 -12.75 27.87 6.51
C ALA A 358 -12.92 27.55 8.01
N MET A 359 -12.50 26.37 8.46
CA MET A 359 -12.51 26.01 9.89
C MET A 359 -11.55 26.85 10.72
N LYS A 360 -10.36 27.18 10.19
CA LYS A 360 -9.40 28.06 10.88
C LYS A 360 -9.94 29.47 11.00
N ASP A 361 -10.63 29.97 9.97
CA ASP A 361 -11.32 31.27 9.99
C ASP A 361 -12.43 31.28 11.05
N VAL A 362 -13.27 30.23 11.11
CA VAL A 362 -14.32 30.08 12.15
C VAL A 362 -13.71 30.05 13.56
N ARG A 363 -12.62 29.31 13.79
CA ARG A 363 -11.94 29.28 15.10
C ARG A 363 -11.33 30.64 15.47
N SER A 364 -10.78 31.37 14.50
CA SER A 364 -10.23 32.71 14.74
C SER A 364 -11.32 33.72 15.10
N ARG A 365 -12.50 33.64 14.47
CA ARG A 365 -13.65 34.46 14.81
C ARG A 365 -14.18 34.14 16.21
N LYS A 366 -14.27 32.85 16.55
CA LYS A 366 -14.68 32.42 17.90
C LYS A 366 -13.74 32.96 18.98
N ARG A 367 -12.40 32.86 18.78
CA ARG A 367 -11.42 33.45 19.72
C ARG A 367 -11.55 34.96 19.88
N LYS A 368 -11.90 35.69 18.82
CA LYS A 368 -12.10 37.14 18.91
C LYS A 368 -13.35 37.48 19.73
N GLN A 369 -14.43 36.73 19.55
CA GLN A 369 -15.65 36.90 20.36
C GLN A 369 -15.40 36.60 21.84
N ASP A 370 -14.60 35.57 22.15
CA ASP A 370 -14.29 35.22 23.55
C ASP A 370 -13.44 36.31 24.25
N ILE A 371 -12.68 37.12 23.51
CA ILE A 371 -11.87 38.23 24.07
C ILE A 371 -12.71 39.49 24.29
N GLU A 372 -13.74 39.76 23.49
CA GLU A 372 -14.59 40.95 23.64
C GLU A 372 -15.62 40.83 24.79
N ILE A 373 -15.77 39.65 25.40
CA ILE A 373 -16.73 39.38 26.49
C ILE A 373 -16.07 39.52 27.88
N VAL A 374 -14.74 39.67 27.94
CA VAL A 374 -13.96 39.90 29.17
C VAL A 374 -13.60 41.37 29.26
#